data_AF-K0R4F4-F1
#
_entry.id   AF-K0R4F4-F1
#
_cell.length_a   1.000
_cell.length_b   1.000
_cell.length_c   1.000
_cell.angle_alpha   90.00
_cell.angle_beta   90.00
_cell.angle_gamma   90.00
#
_symmetry.space_group_name_H-M   'P 1'
#
loop_
_entity.id
_entity.type
_entity.pdbx_description
1 polymer ?
#
loop_
_entity_poly.entity_id
_entity_poly.type
_entity_poly.pdbx_seq_one_letter_code
_entity_poly.pdbx_strand_id
1 'polypeptide(L)'
;MDATHALQRMDLWALYQFLNRGANTTLKKDRDCRQRQTKKQAMNFSARIICIVGIVNSIRVFTSAVDLSRNRQDDEVRVLKGQSVSHRDDEIRRLRKRKKKKKKVAKSSKKKASDGPNRQPRPHHKYGVVERPNGTKRPLRPNGDTTETSNEARPNNGNRPNQDNDRPNSILLLEDKDEVEDLSCFTSGMYDELDADIAKISRGISNQKAKSHFLGGIVRLAAHDFMDFDRRSNIKLGPDGCIDDKHPSNAGLETIWCPSCEITKLHEEKYSHISRADYWIAASNAVIRQTSVNNSLDLKREFRWGRKDKEVCRGSGQRLPESTGCDQVEDVFLDRMGLGWKDAVALLGAHTLGRGDNTFSGHHGSWVSERQSQTFDKQYYEDLFIETWRPRNMGTKTQDWTTGAGSDRVMLNTDICLVFDIDSHIEHGTPCCTRTGICPDREASRRKCPMYKGGDSRRQAASAAREMLGGSVQSNNNTPFYDAFARAWGKATTIGRDDLKPLRDRC
;
A
#
# COMPACT_ATOMS: atom_id res chain seq x y z
N MET A 1 48.05 29.19 4.13
CA MET A 1 48.95 28.93 5.28
C MET A 1 48.03 28.52 6.41
N ASP A 2 47.62 27.24 6.53
CA ASP A 2 48.43 26.00 6.56
C ASP A 2 49.32 25.98 7.82
N ALA A 3 49.42 24.95 8.68
CA ALA A 3 48.58 23.78 8.94
C ALA A 3 49.05 23.08 10.24
N THR A 4 48.26 22.09 10.71
CA THR A 4 48.69 20.89 11.49
C THR A 4 49.28 20.97 12.91
N HIS A 5 48.83 19.98 13.70
CA HIS A 5 49.54 19.20 14.74
C HIS A 5 49.74 19.76 16.16
N ALA A 6 48.90 19.24 17.08
CA ALA A 6 49.32 18.84 18.43
C ALA A 6 48.47 17.64 18.94
N LEU A 7 48.84 16.42 18.53
CA LEU A 7 48.41 15.17 19.18
C LEU A 7 49.59 14.63 20.00
N GLN A 8 49.39 14.37 21.30
CA GLN A 8 49.74 13.10 21.99
C GLN A 8 49.86 13.25 23.51
N ARG A 9 49.01 12.50 24.23
CA ARG A 9 49.20 11.74 25.50
C ARG A 9 47.81 11.54 26.10
N MET A 10 47.09 10.49 25.69
CA MET A 10 47.12 9.16 26.31
C MET A 10 46.69 9.19 27.79
N ASP A 11 45.40 8.93 28.02
CA ASP A 11 44.89 8.53 29.34
C ASP A 11 44.55 7.03 29.31
N LEU A 12 45.55 6.21 29.64
CA LEU A 12 45.43 4.75 29.77
C LEU A 12 44.77 4.33 31.10
N TRP A 13 44.42 5.27 31.98
CA TRP A 13 43.88 4.99 33.31
C TRP A 13 42.37 4.71 33.27
N ALA A 14 41.63 5.40 32.39
CA ALA A 14 40.19 5.19 32.21
C ALA A 14 39.84 3.79 31.66
N LEU A 15 40.67 3.25 30.74
CA LEU A 15 40.43 1.93 30.13
C LEU A 15 40.69 0.76 31.10
N TYR A 16 41.58 0.96 32.09
CA TYR A 16 41.91 -0.05 33.10
C TYR A 16 40.78 -0.25 34.13
N GLN A 17 40.02 0.80 34.45
CA GLN A 17 38.92 0.73 35.41
C GLN A 17 37.65 0.05 34.85
N PHE A 18 37.45 0.09 33.53
CA PHE A 18 36.26 -0.49 32.89
C PHE A 18 36.33 -2.02 32.73
N LEU A 19 37.54 -2.59 32.59
CA LEU A 19 37.75 -4.03 32.38
C LEU A 19 37.85 -4.87 33.66
N ASN A 20 37.89 -4.25 34.85
CA ASN A 20 38.14 -4.93 36.13
C ASN A 20 36.92 -5.03 37.07
N ARG A 21 35.69 -4.87 36.57
CA ARG A 21 34.45 -5.15 37.32
C ARG A 21 33.56 -6.16 36.60
N GLY A 22 33.93 -7.45 36.66
CA GLY A 22 33.14 -8.50 36.00
C GLY A 22 33.59 -9.95 36.21
N ALA A 23 34.54 -10.24 37.11
CA ALA A 23 34.96 -11.62 37.40
C ALA A 23 35.44 -11.76 38.86
N ASN A 24 35.28 -12.97 39.41
CA ASN A 24 35.75 -13.41 40.73
C ASN A 24 35.13 -12.77 42.00
N THR A 25 33.90 -13.19 42.32
CA THR A 25 33.55 -13.55 43.70
C THR A 25 33.28 -15.07 43.78
N THR A 26 34.33 -15.84 44.02
CA THR A 26 34.27 -17.30 44.11
C THR A 26 34.29 -17.76 45.58
N LEU A 27 33.55 -18.83 45.88
CA LEU A 27 33.81 -19.77 46.98
C LEU A 27 33.80 -19.23 48.44
N LYS A 28 32.60 -19.03 49.02
CA LYS A 28 32.38 -19.36 50.45
C LYS A 28 30.91 -19.57 50.87
N LYS A 29 30.36 -20.75 50.56
CA LYS A 29 29.42 -21.55 51.39
C LYS A 29 28.83 -22.70 50.56
N ASP A 30 29.59 -23.80 50.49
CA ASP A 30 29.07 -25.09 50.07
C ASP A 30 28.93 -25.95 51.33
N ARG A 31 27.74 -25.91 51.94
CA ARG A 31 27.40 -26.68 53.15
C ARG A 31 25.88 -26.78 53.31
N ASP A 32 25.22 -27.44 52.36
CA ASP A 32 24.11 -28.38 52.58
C ASP A 32 23.45 -28.79 51.25
N CYS A 33 23.82 -29.97 50.75
CA CYS A 33 22.87 -31.06 50.45
C CYS A 33 23.62 -32.30 49.92
N ARG A 34 24.45 -32.92 50.78
CA ARG A 34 25.11 -34.20 50.46
C ARG A 34 24.26 -35.37 50.97
N GLN A 35 23.09 -35.60 50.37
CA GLN A 35 22.34 -36.85 50.58
C GLN A 35 21.42 -37.22 49.40
N ARG A 36 21.93 -38.06 48.50
CA ARG A 36 21.24 -39.18 47.80
C ARG A 36 22.08 -39.65 46.60
N GLN A 37 23.16 -40.38 46.90
CA GLN A 37 23.58 -41.44 45.98
C GLN A 37 22.74 -42.68 46.27
N THR A 38 22.23 -43.36 45.25
CA THR A 38 22.56 -44.78 45.01
C THR A 38 22.00 -45.29 43.68
N LYS A 39 22.82 -46.11 43.00
CA LYS A 39 22.44 -47.13 41.99
C LYS A 39 21.81 -46.67 40.66
N LYS A 40 22.67 -46.46 39.64
CA LYS A 40 22.93 -47.51 38.64
C LYS A 40 24.30 -47.33 37.98
N GLN A 41 24.82 -48.42 37.40
CA GLN A 41 26.25 -48.63 37.17
C GLN A 41 26.79 -48.03 35.87
N ALA A 42 28.10 -47.79 35.85
CA ALA A 42 28.88 -47.48 34.66
C ALA A 42 29.30 -48.75 33.89
N MET A 43 29.41 -48.64 32.57
CA MET A 43 30.26 -49.37 31.60
C MET A 43 30.09 -48.64 30.25
N ASN A 44 31.09 -48.40 29.40
CA ASN A 44 32.52 -48.68 29.50
C ASN A 44 33.34 -47.63 28.70
N PHE A 45 34.66 -47.65 28.91
CA PHE A 45 35.64 -46.69 28.40
C PHE A 45 36.21 -47.07 27.01
N SER A 46 37.03 -46.19 26.43
CA SER A 46 37.79 -46.32 25.16
C SER A 46 37.01 -45.91 23.88
N ALA A 47 37.55 -45.08 22.96
CA ALA A 47 38.85 -44.40 22.94
C ALA A 47 38.77 -42.99 22.30
N ARG A 48 39.69 -42.10 22.70
CA ARG A 48 40.06 -40.89 21.96
C ARG A 48 41.35 -41.15 21.17
N ILE A 49 41.67 -40.22 20.25
CA ILE A 49 42.89 -40.12 19.43
C ILE A 49 42.83 -40.95 18.13
N ILE A 50 42.41 -40.29 17.05
CA ILE A 50 43.33 -39.81 15.99
C ILE A 50 42.79 -38.46 15.50
N CYS A 51 43.66 -37.46 15.43
CA CYS A 51 43.38 -36.15 14.83
C CYS A 51 43.82 -36.13 13.36
N ILE A 52 43.14 -35.32 12.54
CA ILE A 52 43.63 -34.78 11.25
C ILE A 52 43.91 -35.82 10.14
N VAL A 53 42.86 -36.42 9.56
CA VAL A 53 42.78 -36.73 8.10
C VAL A 53 41.33 -36.51 7.56
N GLY A 54 40.57 -35.60 8.17
CA GLY A 54 39.13 -35.45 7.91
C GLY A 54 38.71 -34.27 7.01
N ILE A 55 39.62 -33.34 6.70
CA ILE A 55 39.30 -32.06 6.02
C ILE A 55 40.32 -31.76 4.91
N VAL A 56 40.46 -32.71 3.97
CA VAL A 56 41.14 -32.46 2.67
C VAL A 56 40.38 -33.14 1.50
N ASN A 57 39.69 -34.27 1.73
CA ASN A 57 39.06 -35.04 0.64
C ASN A 57 37.64 -34.61 0.21
N SER A 58 37.01 -33.62 0.86
CA SER A 58 35.72 -33.07 0.38
C SER A 58 35.88 -31.92 -0.63
N ILE A 59 37.10 -31.42 -0.86
CA ILE A 59 37.38 -30.32 -1.82
C ILE A 59 37.80 -30.87 -3.20
N ARG A 60 38.19 -32.15 -3.31
CA ARG A 60 38.63 -32.78 -4.57
C ARG A 60 37.54 -33.46 -5.41
N VAL A 61 36.28 -33.48 -4.95
CA VAL A 61 35.14 -34.05 -5.70
C VAL A 61 34.35 -32.96 -6.44
N PHE A 62 34.48 -31.69 -6.06
CA PHE A 62 33.76 -30.58 -6.72
C PHE A 62 34.48 -29.97 -7.94
N THR A 63 35.74 -30.34 -8.20
CA THR A 63 36.54 -29.84 -9.34
C THR A 63 36.57 -30.76 -10.57
N SER A 64 35.74 -31.81 -10.62
CA SER A 64 35.61 -32.68 -11.81
C SER A 64 34.18 -32.78 -12.36
N ALA A 65 33.21 -32.11 -11.72
CA ALA A 65 31.84 -31.97 -12.24
C ALA A 65 31.63 -30.69 -13.06
N VAL A 66 32.55 -29.72 -13.00
CA VAL A 66 32.42 -28.39 -13.64
C VAL A 66 33.00 -28.37 -15.07
N ASP A 67 34.01 -29.17 -15.37
CA ASP A 67 34.64 -29.21 -16.71
C ASP A 67 33.91 -30.12 -17.72
N LEU A 68 32.86 -30.85 -17.32
CA LEU A 68 32.04 -31.68 -18.21
C LEU A 68 30.72 -31.03 -18.67
N SER A 69 30.30 -29.91 -18.09
CA SER A 69 29.15 -29.13 -18.60
C SER A 69 29.57 -27.99 -19.54
N ARG A 70 30.80 -27.49 -19.41
CA ARG A 70 31.30 -26.33 -20.15
C ARG A 70 31.63 -26.60 -21.63
N ASN A 71 31.78 -27.87 -22.01
CA ASN A 71 32.07 -28.29 -23.38
C ASN A 71 30.87 -28.93 -24.12
N ARG A 72 29.63 -28.67 -23.66
CA ARG A 72 28.40 -29.23 -24.30
C ARG A 72 27.37 -28.18 -24.75
N GLN A 73 27.74 -26.90 -24.78
CA GLN A 73 26.87 -25.83 -25.33
C GLN A 73 27.46 -25.10 -26.55
N ASP A 74 28.77 -25.19 -26.80
CA ASP A 74 29.38 -24.50 -27.94
C ASP A 74 29.26 -25.24 -29.29
N ASP A 75 28.98 -26.56 -29.28
CA ASP A 75 28.76 -27.34 -30.52
C ASP A 75 27.31 -27.27 -31.05
N GLU A 76 26.31 -27.00 -30.21
CA GLU A 76 24.90 -26.87 -30.67
C GLU A 76 24.62 -25.51 -31.33
N VAL A 77 25.41 -24.47 -30.98
CA VAL A 77 25.31 -23.12 -31.58
C VAL A 77 25.81 -23.08 -33.03
N ARG A 78 26.55 -24.11 -33.49
CA ARG A 78 27.14 -24.16 -34.84
C ARG A 78 26.32 -24.89 -35.91
N VAL A 79 25.21 -25.58 -35.57
CA VAL A 79 24.47 -26.43 -36.53
C VAL A 79 23.17 -25.81 -37.09
N LEU A 80 22.63 -24.74 -36.47
CA LEU A 80 21.34 -24.14 -36.89
C LEU A 80 21.42 -22.78 -37.62
N LYS A 81 22.54 -22.51 -38.32
CA LYS A 81 22.66 -21.37 -39.26
C LYS A 81 22.45 -21.73 -40.74
N GLY A 82 21.92 -22.93 -41.04
CA GLY A 82 21.87 -23.48 -42.41
C GLY A 82 20.52 -24.06 -42.87
N GLN A 83 19.37 -23.46 -42.54
CA GLN A 83 18.06 -23.91 -43.05
C GLN A 83 17.29 -22.80 -43.79
N SER A 84 16.75 -23.18 -44.96
CA SER A 84 16.27 -22.28 -46.01
C SER A 84 14.85 -21.73 -45.78
N VAL A 85 14.51 -20.69 -46.55
CA VAL A 85 13.27 -19.90 -46.44
C VAL A 85 12.01 -20.78 -46.54
N SER A 86 12.03 -21.86 -47.35
CA SER A 86 10.87 -22.73 -47.58
C SER A 86 10.33 -23.40 -46.31
N HIS A 87 11.18 -23.71 -45.34
CA HIS A 87 10.76 -24.43 -44.13
C HIS A 87 9.95 -23.54 -43.16
N ARG A 88 10.16 -22.21 -43.20
CA ARG A 88 9.41 -21.24 -42.38
C ARG A 88 8.00 -21.01 -42.92
N ASP A 89 7.85 -20.93 -44.24
CA ASP A 89 6.56 -20.67 -44.88
C ASP A 89 5.55 -21.81 -44.67
N ASP A 90 6.02 -23.06 -44.69
CA ASP A 90 5.14 -24.20 -44.47
C ASP A 90 4.68 -24.33 -43.00
N GLU A 91 5.49 -23.90 -42.04
CA GLU A 91 5.09 -23.80 -40.63
C GLU A 91 4.07 -22.67 -40.40
N ILE A 92 4.31 -21.49 -40.99
CA ILE A 92 3.35 -20.37 -40.99
C ILE A 92 2.03 -20.78 -41.66
N ARG A 93 2.07 -21.55 -42.76
CA ARG A 93 0.90 -22.11 -43.45
C ARG A 93 0.15 -23.12 -42.56
N ARG A 94 0.84 -23.99 -41.82
CA ARG A 94 0.25 -24.93 -40.84
C ARG A 94 -0.43 -24.18 -39.69
N LEU A 95 0.20 -23.15 -39.14
CA LEU A 95 -0.37 -22.29 -38.08
C LEU A 95 -1.62 -21.52 -38.55
N ARG A 96 -1.59 -20.96 -39.76
CA ARG A 96 -2.76 -20.30 -40.38
C ARG A 96 -3.92 -21.28 -40.61
N LYS A 97 -3.67 -22.53 -41.03
CA LYS A 97 -4.69 -23.59 -41.13
C LYS A 97 -5.29 -23.95 -39.75
N ARG A 98 -4.45 -24.10 -38.70
CA ARG A 98 -4.92 -24.35 -37.32
C ARG A 98 -5.80 -23.21 -36.78
N LYS A 99 -5.43 -21.94 -37.00
CA LYS A 99 -6.27 -20.76 -36.61
C LYS A 99 -7.61 -20.72 -37.37
N LYS A 100 -7.64 -21.02 -38.68
CA LYS A 100 -8.91 -21.12 -39.44
C LYS A 100 -9.82 -22.26 -38.95
N LYS A 101 -9.26 -23.43 -38.57
CA LYS A 101 -10.04 -24.55 -38.01
C LYS A 101 -10.69 -24.18 -36.67
N LYS A 102 -9.95 -23.54 -35.75
CA LYS A 102 -10.52 -23.02 -34.48
C LYS A 102 -11.64 -21.99 -34.70
N LYS A 103 -11.49 -21.04 -35.64
CA LYS A 103 -12.57 -20.08 -35.98
C LYS A 103 -13.83 -20.74 -36.59
N LYS A 104 -13.69 -21.81 -37.40
CA LYS A 104 -14.86 -22.57 -37.91
C LYS A 104 -15.62 -23.30 -36.80
N VAL A 105 -14.93 -23.92 -35.84
CA VAL A 105 -15.56 -24.59 -34.68
C VAL A 105 -16.36 -23.57 -33.86
N ALA A 106 -15.76 -22.43 -33.51
CA ALA A 106 -16.45 -21.37 -32.74
C ALA A 106 -17.69 -20.79 -33.46
N LYS A 107 -17.69 -20.69 -34.80
CA LYS A 107 -18.88 -20.28 -35.57
C LYS A 107 -19.97 -21.36 -35.64
N SER A 108 -19.60 -22.64 -35.59
CA SER A 108 -20.56 -23.76 -35.53
C SER A 108 -21.32 -23.77 -34.20
N SER A 109 -20.61 -23.61 -33.08
CA SER A 109 -21.22 -23.58 -31.74
C SER A 109 -22.21 -22.42 -31.55
N LYS A 110 -21.96 -21.25 -32.17
CA LYS A 110 -22.91 -20.13 -32.15
C LYS A 110 -24.13 -20.31 -33.06
N LYS A 111 -24.11 -21.22 -34.04
CA LYS A 111 -25.25 -21.45 -34.96
C LYS A 111 -26.22 -22.54 -34.49
N LYS A 112 -25.88 -23.31 -33.44
CA LYS A 112 -26.77 -24.32 -32.83
C LYS A 112 -27.64 -23.81 -31.69
N ALA A 113 -27.60 -22.51 -31.38
CA ALA A 113 -28.35 -21.88 -30.29
C ALA A 113 -29.58 -21.08 -30.77
N SER A 114 -29.99 -21.26 -32.04
CA SER A 114 -31.01 -20.41 -32.68
C SER A 114 -31.82 -21.15 -33.75
N ASP A 115 -32.58 -22.18 -33.36
CA ASP A 115 -33.57 -22.86 -34.23
C ASP A 115 -34.73 -23.52 -33.43
N GLY A 116 -35.73 -22.71 -33.05
CA GLY A 116 -37.16 -23.08 -32.86
C GLY A 116 -37.62 -23.91 -31.63
N PRO A 117 -38.95 -24.04 -31.40
CA PRO A 117 -40.08 -23.42 -32.13
C PRO A 117 -40.95 -22.44 -31.32
N ASN A 118 -41.74 -21.64 -32.05
CA ASN A 118 -42.66 -20.62 -31.56
C ASN A 118 -44.06 -21.18 -31.23
N ARG A 119 -44.70 -20.71 -30.14
CA ARG A 119 -46.18 -20.69 -29.98
C ARG A 119 -46.60 -19.67 -28.90
N GLN A 120 -47.28 -18.59 -29.30
CA GLN A 120 -48.12 -17.75 -28.43
C GLN A 120 -49.53 -17.62 -29.04
N PRO A 121 -50.60 -17.73 -28.24
CA PRO A 121 -51.91 -17.16 -28.56
C PRO A 121 -52.07 -15.74 -27.99
N ARG A 122 -52.87 -14.89 -28.65
CA ARG A 122 -53.33 -13.59 -28.12
C ARG A 122 -54.48 -13.79 -27.10
N PRO A 123 -54.72 -12.80 -26.21
CA PRO A 123 -55.97 -12.01 -26.28
C PRO A 123 -55.72 -10.49 -26.12
N HIS A 124 -56.27 -9.63 -26.98
CA HIS A 124 -57.60 -8.95 -26.89
C HIS A 124 -57.70 -7.77 -25.91
N HIS A 125 -57.87 -6.56 -26.46
CA HIS A 125 -58.44 -5.39 -25.78
C HIS A 125 -59.95 -5.54 -25.53
N LYS A 126 -60.46 -4.95 -24.43
CA LYS A 126 -61.66 -4.08 -24.47
C LYS A 126 -61.75 -3.13 -23.26
N TYR A 127 -62.53 -2.07 -23.48
CA TYR A 127 -62.66 -0.80 -22.75
C TYR A 127 -63.18 -0.85 -21.30
N GLY A 128 -62.87 0.22 -20.55
CA GLY A 128 -63.60 0.72 -19.38
C GLY A 128 -63.32 2.22 -19.20
N VAL A 129 -64.35 3.04 -19.00
CA VAL A 129 -64.32 4.52 -18.90
C VAL A 129 -64.78 4.96 -17.51
N VAL A 130 -64.32 6.11 -16.99
CA VAL A 130 -65.10 7.18 -16.32
C VAL A 130 -64.19 8.27 -15.68
N GLU A 131 -64.26 9.46 -16.28
CA GLU A 131 -64.30 10.84 -15.75
C GLU A 131 -63.25 11.48 -14.78
N ARG A 132 -63.15 12.80 -14.94
CA ARG A 132 -62.47 13.82 -14.11
C ARG A 132 -63.46 14.94 -13.76
N PRO A 133 -63.09 15.87 -12.87
CA PRO A 133 -63.33 17.30 -13.15
C PRO A 133 -62.07 18.21 -13.10
N ASN A 134 -62.26 19.44 -13.58
CA ASN A 134 -61.31 20.57 -13.77
C ASN A 134 -60.72 21.14 -12.45
N GLY A 135 -59.70 22.02 -12.36
CA GLY A 135 -58.90 22.84 -13.29
C GLY A 135 -57.75 23.56 -12.50
N THR A 136 -57.20 24.77 -12.78
CA THR A 136 -57.31 25.72 -13.92
C THR A 136 -56.21 26.83 -13.90
N LYS A 137 -55.43 26.99 -14.99
CA LYS A 137 -54.74 28.22 -15.52
C LYS A 137 -53.58 28.98 -14.79
N ARG A 138 -52.59 29.39 -15.62
CA ARG A 138 -51.58 30.49 -15.47
C ARG A 138 -52.10 31.82 -16.08
N PRO A 139 -51.49 32.98 -15.77
CA PRO A 139 -50.57 33.74 -16.70
C PRO A 139 -49.30 34.27 -15.96
N LEU A 140 -48.12 34.57 -16.53
CA LEU A 140 -47.64 35.45 -17.64
C LEU A 140 -47.58 36.98 -17.31
N ARG A 141 -46.43 37.61 -17.64
CA ARG A 141 -46.06 39.05 -17.45
C ARG A 141 -46.77 39.99 -18.46
N PRO A 142 -46.72 41.33 -18.27
CA PRO A 142 -45.80 42.16 -19.10
C PRO A 142 -45.24 43.45 -18.41
N ASN A 143 -44.50 44.26 -19.18
CA ASN A 143 -43.89 45.57 -18.82
C ASN A 143 -44.84 46.77 -19.05
N GLY A 144 -44.54 47.95 -18.49
CA GLY A 144 -44.85 49.25 -19.16
C GLY A 144 -45.22 50.48 -18.29
N ASP A 145 -44.25 51.40 -18.15
CA ASP A 145 -44.32 52.87 -18.39
C ASP A 145 -45.15 53.89 -17.52
N THR A 146 -44.57 55.10 -17.35
CA THR A 146 -45.12 56.47 -17.03
C THR A 146 -46.11 56.68 -15.83
N THR A 147 -46.27 57.83 -15.13
CA THR A 147 -45.84 59.26 -15.24
C THR A 147 -45.98 60.01 -13.88
N GLU A 148 -45.39 61.22 -13.74
CA GLU A 148 -45.75 62.34 -12.80
C GLU A 148 -45.59 62.12 -11.25
N THR A 149 -45.32 63.10 -10.36
CA THR A 149 -45.54 64.57 -10.30
C THR A 149 -44.49 65.38 -9.47
N SER A 150 -44.33 66.68 -9.81
CA SER A 150 -44.21 67.88 -8.94
C SER A 150 -43.01 68.21 -8.00
N ASN A 151 -42.56 69.48 -8.11
CA ASN A 151 -42.01 70.41 -7.08
C ASN A 151 -40.57 70.18 -6.55
N GLU A 152 -39.72 71.19 -6.24
CA GLU A 152 -39.87 72.65 -6.23
C GLU A 152 -38.51 73.42 -6.39
N ALA A 153 -38.54 74.76 -6.25
CA ALA A 153 -37.57 75.78 -6.69
C ALA A 153 -36.08 75.78 -6.22
N ARG A 154 -35.21 76.19 -7.16
CA ARG A 154 -34.12 77.23 -7.15
C ARG A 154 -33.91 78.13 -5.89
N PRO A 155 -32.82 78.95 -5.80
CA PRO A 155 -31.57 79.13 -6.60
C PRO A 155 -30.27 79.03 -5.72
N ASN A 156 -29.00 79.23 -6.15
CA ASN A 156 -28.46 80.44 -6.81
C ASN A 156 -27.02 80.30 -7.39
N ASN A 157 -26.64 81.34 -8.12
CA ASN A 157 -25.58 81.46 -9.12
C ASN A 157 -24.17 81.78 -8.54
N GLY A 158 -23.10 81.37 -9.23
CA GLY A 158 -21.70 81.69 -8.92
C GLY A 158 -20.78 81.39 -10.12
N ASN A 159 -19.90 82.33 -10.49
CA ASN A 159 -19.40 82.47 -11.87
C ASN A 159 -17.86 82.53 -11.95
N ARG A 160 -17.27 81.97 -13.03
CA ARG A 160 -15.91 82.23 -13.60
C ARG A 160 -14.64 81.77 -12.82
N PRO A 161 -13.44 81.73 -13.48
CA PRO A 161 -13.14 81.41 -14.88
C PRO A 161 -11.92 80.46 -15.09
N ASN A 162 -11.64 80.20 -16.37
CA ASN A 162 -10.53 79.45 -16.97
C ASN A 162 -9.10 79.90 -16.58
N GLN A 163 -8.13 78.97 -16.53
CA GLN A 163 -6.72 79.24 -16.83
C GLN A 163 -5.96 77.95 -17.26
N ASP A 164 -5.05 78.10 -18.22
CA ASP A 164 -4.31 77.03 -18.89
C ASP A 164 -3.15 76.44 -18.04
N ASN A 165 -2.70 75.22 -18.38
CA ASN A 165 -1.32 75.00 -18.87
C ASN A 165 -1.01 73.53 -19.23
N ASP A 166 -0.33 73.39 -20.37
CA ASP A 166 0.70 72.41 -20.76
C ASP A 166 0.58 70.90 -20.47
N ARG A 167 0.72 70.13 -21.57
CA ARG A 167 1.20 68.74 -21.55
C ARG A 167 2.72 68.72 -21.30
N PRO A 168 3.27 67.58 -20.85
CA PRO A 168 3.88 66.71 -21.88
C PRO A 168 3.54 65.22 -21.70
N ASN A 169 3.79 64.42 -22.74
CA ASN A 169 3.61 62.98 -22.75
C ASN A 169 4.44 62.29 -21.64
N SER A 170 3.79 61.51 -20.79
CA SER A 170 4.44 60.48 -19.98
C SER A 170 3.91 59.09 -20.34
N ILE A 171 4.74 58.38 -21.12
CA ILE A 171 5.02 56.93 -21.05
C ILE A 171 3.88 56.01 -20.56
N LEU A 172 3.54 55.04 -21.43
CA LEU A 172 2.92 53.76 -21.06
C LEU A 172 3.69 53.11 -19.90
N LEU A 173 3.19 53.26 -18.68
CA LEU A 173 3.38 52.28 -17.63
C LEU A 173 2.26 51.27 -17.79
N LEU A 174 2.53 50.22 -18.57
CA LEU A 174 1.89 48.95 -18.34
C LEU A 174 2.33 48.52 -16.93
N GLU A 175 1.40 48.58 -15.99
CA GLU A 175 1.55 47.87 -14.73
C GLU A 175 1.47 46.37 -15.05
N ASP A 176 2.60 45.81 -15.48
CA ASP A 176 2.83 44.38 -15.38
C ASP A 176 2.72 44.02 -13.90
N LYS A 177 1.52 43.60 -13.51
CA LYS A 177 1.32 42.84 -12.30
C LYS A 177 2.04 41.53 -12.53
N ASP A 178 3.29 41.47 -12.09
CA ASP A 178 4.00 40.22 -11.88
C ASP A 178 3.09 39.34 -11.01
N GLU A 179 2.39 38.40 -11.67
CA GLU A 179 1.73 37.30 -10.99
C GLU A 179 2.86 36.51 -10.33
N VAL A 180 3.02 36.74 -9.02
CA VAL A 180 3.99 36.00 -8.21
C VAL A 180 3.54 34.55 -8.20
N GLU A 181 4.04 33.77 -9.15
CA GLU A 181 3.85 32.33 -9.20
C GLU A 181 4.25 31.78 -7.83
N ASP A 182 3.28 31.20 -7.12
CA ASP A 182 3.52 30.52 -5.86
C ASP A 182 4.41 29.31 -6.16
N LEU A 183 5.72 29.47 -6.02
CA LEU A 183 6.71 28.43 -6.33
C LEU A 183 6.50 27.12 -5.52
N SER A 184 5.65 27.15 -4.48
CA SER A 184 5.24 25.96 -3.71
C SER A 184 3.99 25.25 -4.27
N CYS A 185 3.46 25.71 -5.40
CA CYS A 185 2.18 25.29 -5.94
C CYS A 185 2.22 23.93 -6.68
N PHE A 186 1.35 23.02 -6.26
CA PHE A 186 1.22 21.70 -6.86
C PHE A 186 0.14 21.70 -7.96
N THR A 187 0.55 21.70 -9.22
CA THR A 187 -0.39 21.71 -10.36
C THR A 187 -0.89 20.32 -10.76
N SER A 188 -2.03 20.32 -11.47
CA SER A 188 -2.61 19.16 -12.15
C SER A 188 -1.63 18.50 -13.12
N GLY A 189 -0.79 19.28 -13.81
CA GLY A 189 0.26 18.76 -14.71
C GLY A 189 1.42 18.13 -13.96
N MET A 190 1.93 18.79 -12.91
CA MET A 190 3.00 18.27 -12.05
C MET A 190 2.64 16.91 -11.43
N TYR A 191 1.37 16.71 -11.07
CA TYR A 191 0.87 15.43 -10.57
C TYR A 191 0.95 14.31 -11.61
N ASP A 192 0.60 14.60 -12.88
CA ASP A 192 0.68 13.62 -13.96
C ASP A 192 2.14 13.33 -14.37
N GLU A 193 3.02 14.32 -14.27
CA GLU A 193 4.46 14.13 -14.46
C GLU A 193 5.08 13.24 -13.39
N LEU A 194 4.73 13.47 -12.11
CA LEU A 194 5.21 12.65 -11.00
C LEU A 194 4.73 11.20 -11.15
N ASP A 195 3.48 10.99 -11.57
CA ASP A 195 3.00 9.65 -11.94
C ASP A 195 3.88 9.01 -13.03
N ALA A 196 4.14 9.72 -14.13
CA ALA A 196 4.95 9.21 -15.23
C ALA A 196 6.41 8.88 -14.81
N ASP A 197 7.01 9.68 -13.93
CA ASP A 197 8.36 9.46 -13.40
C ASP A 197 8.43 8.27 -12.43
N ILE A 198 7.46 8.12 -11.53
CA ILE A 198 7.33 6.90 -10.69
C ILE A 198 7.14 5.65 -11.57
N ALA A 199 6.35 5.75 -12.65
CA ALA A 199 6.18 4.66 -13.61
C ALA A 199 7.46 4.32 -14.39
N LYS A 200 8.33 5.32 -14.60
CA LYS A 200 9.65 5.14 -15.23
C LYS A 200 10.62 4.42 -14.29
N ILE A 201 10.74 4.85 -13.02
CA ILE A 201 11.56 4.18 -12.00
C ILE A 201 11.09 2.73 -11.80
N SER A 202 9.79 2.53 -11.58
CA SER A 202 9.19 1.20 -11.42
C SER A 202 9.53 0.29 -12.60
N ARG A 203 9.38 0.74 -13.86
CA ARG A 203 9.73 -0.07 -15.05
C ARG A 203 11.21 -0.49 -15.10
N GLY A 204 12.13 0.27 -14.51
CA GLY A 204 13.54 -0.10 -14.38
C GLY A 204 13.80 -1.32 -13.49
N ILE A 205 12.91 -1.61 -12.52
CA ILE A 205 13.07 -2.71 -11.57
C ILE A 205 12.59 -4.03 -12.19
N SER A 206 13.53 -4.90 -12.57
CA SER A 206 13.25 -6.20 -13.21
C SER A 206 12.87 -7.30 -12.22
N ASN A 207 13.53 -7.35 -11.05
CA ASN A 207 13.25 -8.33 -10.01
C ASN A 207 11.87 -8.09 -9.38
N GLN A 208 11.02 -9.12 -9.38
CA GLN A 208 9.62 -9.03 -8.94
C GLN A 208 9.49 -8.73 -7.44
N LYS A 209 10.32 -9.36 -6.59
CA LYS A 209 10.34 -9.09 -5.15
C LYS A 209 10.79 -7.65 -4.86
N ALA A 210 11.88 -7.20 -5.48
CA ALA A 210 12.36 -5.82 -5.36
C ALA A 210 11.34 -4.79 -5.86
N LYS A 211 10.63 -5.08 -6.96
CA LYS A 211 9.53 -4.23 -7.46
C LYS A 211 8.35 -4.18 -6.49
N SER A 212 7.93 -5.34 -5.95
CA SER A 212 6.85 -5.38 -4.95
C SER A 212 7.23 -4.62 -3.67
N HIS A 213 8.49 -4.71 -3.24
CA HIS A 213 9.05 -3.94 -2.13
C HIS A 213 9.07 -2.43 -2.40
N PHE A 214 9.53 -2.00 -3.57
CA PHE A 214 9.51 -0.58 -3.98
C PHE A 214 8.08 -0.01 -4.00
N LEU A 215 7.15 -0.71 -4.65
CA LEU A 215 5.75 -0.26 -4.78
C LEU A 215 5.04 -0.23 -3.42
N GLY A 216 5.05 -1.35 -2.70
CA GLY A 216 4.45 -1.42 -1.36
C GLY A 216 5.12 -0.49 -0.35
N GLY A 217 6.44 -0.30 -0.46
CA GLY A 217 7.24 0.58 0.39
C GLY A 217 6.87 2.06 0.25
N ILE A 218 6.61 2.54 -0.98
CA ILE A 218 6.14 3.93 -1.21
C ILE A 218 4.77 4.14 -0.55
N VAL A 219 3.83 3.21 -0.75
CA VAL A 219 2.49 3.31 -0.12
C VAL A 219 2.58 3.21 1.41
N ARG A 220 3.44 2.33 1.93
CA ARG A 220 3.73 2.19 3.35
C ARG A 220 4.33 3.46 3.94
N LEU A 221 5.23 4.15 3.23
CA LEU A 221 5.86 5.39 3.69
C LEU A 221 4.81 6.47 4.00
N ALA A 222 3.91 6.76 3.06
CA ALA A 222 2.83 7.72 3.30
C ALA A 222 1.81 7.23 4.36
N ALA A 223 1.58 5.92 4.45
CA ALA A 223 0.70 5.36 5.48
C ALA A 223 1.30 5.50 6.89
N HIS A 224 2.60 5.26 7.05
CA HIS A 224 3.30 5.40 8.34
C HIS A 224 3.37 6.87 8.79
N ASP A 225 3.44 7.82 7.83
CA ASP A 225 3.30 9.25 8.09
C ASP A 225 1.88 9.57 8.62
N PHE A 226 0.79 9.19 7.93
CA PHE A 226 -0.56 9.55 8.41
C PHE A 226 -1.09 8.74 9.60
N MET A 227 -0.60 7.53 9.86
CA MET A 227 -1.10 6.66 10.94
C MET A 227 -0.63 7.08 12.34
N ASP A 228 0.39 7.95 12.43
CA ASP A 228 0.82 8.50 13.71
C ASP A 228 -0.11 9.62 14.24
N PHE A 229 -1.09 10.03 13.43
CA PHE A 229 -2.05 11.06 13.83
C PHE A 229 -2.86 10.62 15.06
N ASP A 230 -3.05 11.53 16.02
CA ASP A 230 -3.96 11.33 17.14
C ASP A 230 -4.80 12.58 17.42
N ARG A 231 -6.11 12.51 17.12
CA ARG A 231 -7.07 13.58 17.43
C ARG A 231 -7.20 13.87 18.93
N ARG A 232 -6.82 12.94 19.81
CA ARG A 232 -6.88 13.08 21.28
C ARG A 232 -5.64 13.77 21.85
N SER A 233 -4.48 13.64 21.20
CA SER A 233 -3.21 14.22 21.63
C SER A 233 -3.15 15.75 21.43
N ASN A 234 -2.36 16.46 22.23
CA ASN A 234 -2.05 17.88 21.97
C ASN A 234 -1.08 18.05 20.81
N ILE A 235 -0.19 17.08 20.58
CA ILE A 235 0.71 17.03 19.42
C ILE A 235 0.10 16.07 18.42
N LYS A 236 -0.70 16.60 17.49
CA LYS A 236 -1.52 15.78 16.57
C LYS A 236 -0.68 14.82 15.72
N LEU A 237 0.46 15.29 15.21
CA LEU A 237 1.22 14.64 14.11
C LEU A 237 0.32 14.45 12.87
N GLY A 238 0.51 13.40 12.07
CA GLY A 238 -0.21 13.08 10.85
C GLY A 238 0.61 13.33 9.58
N PRO A 239 -0.04 13.52 8.41
CA PRO A 239 0.63 13.64 7.12
C PRO A 239 1.41 14.96 7.01
N ASP A 240 2.62 14.96 7.57
CA ASP A 240 3.55 16.08 7.65
C ASP A 240 4.99 15.70 7.27
N GLY A 241 5.17 14.54 6.61
CA GLY A 241 6.42 14.13 5.98
C GLY A 241 7.49 13.72 6.99
N CYS A 242 7.11 13.19 8.15
CA CYS A 242 8.04 12.89 9.23
C CYS A 242 7.79 11.51 9.84
N ILE A 243 8.81 10.66 9.81
CA ILE A 243 8.82 9.36 10.49
C ILE A 243 10.01 9.25 11.44
N ASP A 244 9.83 8.57 12.58
CA ASP A 244 10.93 8.16 13.44
C ASP A 244 11.68 6.99 12.78
N ASP A 245 12.74 7.31 12.05
CA ASP A 245 13.57 6.38 11.27
C ASP A 245 14.21 5.26 12.11
N LYS A 246 14.35 5.48 13.42
CA LYS A 246 14.94 4.53 14.38
C LYS A 246 13.89 3.64 15.05
N HIS A 247 12.60 3.90 14.86
CA HIS A 247 11.57 3.06 15.46
C HIS A 247 11.48 1.71 14.72
N PRO A 248 11.44 0.56 15.43
CA PRO A 248 11.34 -0.75 14.78
C PRO A 248 10.17 -0.88 13.81
N SER A 249 9.02 -0.27 14.12
CA SER A 249 7.84 -0.26 13.24
C SER A 249 8.08 0.43 11.88
N ASN A 250 9.10 1.29 11.77
CA ASN A 250 9.52 1.96 10.53
C ASN A 250 10.66 1.26 9.79
N ALA A 251 11.22 0.17 10.34
CA ALA A 251 12.31 -0.56 9.70
C ALA A 251 11.98 -0.97 8.26
N GLY A 252 12.97 -0.89 7.38
CA GLY A 252 12.86 -1.07 5.94
C GLY A 252 12.47 0.20 5.17
N LEU A 253 11.92 1.25 5.80
CA LEU A 253 11.60 2.50 5.10
C LEU A 253 12.85 3.28 4.70
N GLU A 254 13.98 3.08 5.38
CA GLU A 254 15.32 3.56 5.00
C GLU A 254 15.85 2.97 3.68
N THR A 255 15.17 1.95 3.12
CA THR A 255 15.46 1.41 1.78
C THR A 255 14.57 2.02 0.69
N ILE A 256 13.61 2.86 1.07
CA ILE A 256 12.64 3.54 0.21
C ILE A 256 12.92 5.04 0.20
N TRP A 257 13.11 5.66 1.37
CA TRP A 257 13.45 7.06 1.53
C TRP A 257 14.83 7.21 2.16
N CYS A 258 15.81 7.59 1.35
CA CYS A 258 17.22 7.70 1.76
C CYS A 258 18.02 8.55 0.74
N PRO A 259 19.18 9.13 1.11
CA PRO A 259 19.93 10.01 0.21
C PRO A 259 20.36 9.40 -1.13
N SER A 260 20.42 8.06 -1.23
CA SER A 260 20.73 7.34 -2.46
C SER A 260 19.52 6.71 -3.15
N CYS A 261 18.32 6.83 -2.57
CA CYS A 261 17.10 6.19 -3.03
C CYS A 261 16.49 6.95 -4.21
N GLU A 262 15.99 6.22 -5.21
CA GLU A 262 15.54 6.81 -6.49
C GLU A 262 14.39 7.82 -6.32
N ILE A 263 13.46 7.59 -5.37
CA ILE A 263 12.38 8.56 -5.10
C ILE A 263 12.86 9.79 -4.32
N THR A 264 13.94 9.69 -3.55
CA THR A 264 14.52 10.83 -2.82
C THR A 264 15.28 11.72 -3.81
N LYS A 265 16.11 11.13 -4.67
CA LYS A 265 16.74 11.86 -5.79
C LYS A 265 15.71 12.54 -6.69
N LEU A 266 14.64 11.83 -7.07
CA LEU A 266 13.59 12.42 -7.90
C LEU A 266 12.92 13.64 -7.22
N HIS A 267 12.75 13.60 -5.89
CA HIS A 267 12.29 14.77 -5.13
C HIS A 267 13.33 15.89 -5.19
N GLU A 268 14.58 15.63 -4.79
CA GLU A 268 15.66 16.62 -4.75
C GLU A 268 15.94 17.28 -6.12
N GLU A 269 16.00 16.49 -7.19
CA GLU A 269 16.38 16.91 -8.55
C GLU A 269 15.24 17.61 -9.32
N LYS A 270 13.97 17.25 -9.08
CA LYS A 270 12.82 17.72 -9.89
C LYS A 270 11.67 18.35 -9.09
N TYR A 271 11.39 17.88 -7.88
CA TYR A 271 10.22 18.27 -7.10
C TYR A 271 10.57 18.96 -5.76
N SER A 272 11.78 19.48 -5.61
CA SER A 272 12.30 20.06 -4.36
C SER A 272 11.64 21.37 -3.94
N HIS A 273 10.77 21.93 -4.79
CA HIS A 273 9.93 23.10 -4.51
C HIS A 273 8.58 22.74 -3.85
N ILE A 274 8.14 21.48 -3.91
CA ILE A 274 7.01 20.97 -3.13
C ILE A 274 7.51 20.24 -1.87
N SER A 275 6.66 20.20 -0.84
CA SER A 275 6.98 19.53 0.42
C SER A 275 7.15 18.01 0.23
N ARG A 276 8.05 17.42 1.03
CA ARG A 276 8.25 15.97 1.15
C ARG A 276 6.94 15.26 1.49
N ALA A 277 6.13 15.87 2.36
CA ALA A 277 4.80 15.40 2.74
C ALA A 277 3.81 15.32 1.57
N ASP A 278 3.73 16.35 0.71
CA ASP A 278 2.88 16.31 -0.49
C ASP A 278 3.45 15.32 -1.53
N TYR A 279 4.77 15.27 -1.69
CA TYR A 279 5.46 14.37 -2.60
C TYR A 279 5.25 12.88 -2.26
N TRP A 280 5.38 12.47 -0.99
CA TRP A 280 5.16 11.08 -0.57
C TRP A 280 3.76 10.58 -0.89
N ILE A 281 2.73 11.40 -0.65
CA ILE A 281 1.34 11.04 -0.91
C ILE A 281 1.06 11.01 -2.42
N ALA A 282 1.58 11.96 -3.20
CA ALA A 282 1.44 11.95 -4.65
C ALA A 282 2.17 10.74 -5.30
N ALA A 283 3.36 10.38 -4.82
CA ALA A 283 4.08 9.18 -5.25
C ALA A 283 3.33 7.88 -4.87
N SER A 284 2.68 7.85 -3.70
CA SER A 284 1.81 6.74 -3.30
C SER A 284 0.58 6.63 -4.20
N ASN A 285 -0.07 7.75 -4.52
CA ASN A 285 -1.20 7.78 -5.44
C ASN A 285 -0.80 7.26 -6.82
N ALA A 286 0.37 7.67 -7.33
CA ALA A 286 0.94 7.18 -8.58
C ALA A 286 1.10 5.65 -8.56
N VAL A 287 1.71 5.09 -7.49
CA VAL A 287 1.81 3.63 -7.32
C VAL A 287 0.45 2.96 -7.33
N ILE A 288 -0.51 3.43 -6.52
CA ILE A 288 -1.86 2.83 -6.41
C ILE A 288 -2.56 2.87 -7.76
N ARG A 289 -2.50 4.00 -8.47
CA ARG A 289 -3.09 4.15 -9.81
C ARG A 289 -2.47 3.18 -10.79
N GLN A 290 -1.14 3.15 -10.93
CA GLN A 290 -0.40 2.34 -11.90
C GLN A 290 -0.48 0.83 -11.66
N THR A 291 -0.72 0.42 -10.41
CA THR A 291 -0.85 -0.99 -10.03
C THR A 291 -2.31 -1.44 -10.00
N SER A 292 -3.28 -0.52 -9.99
CA SER A 292 -4.70 -0.86 -10.10
C SER A 292 -5.05 -1.46 -11.47
N VAL A 293 -6.08 -2.31 -11.50
CA VAL A 293 -6.47 -3.04 -12.72
C VAL A 293 -6.86 -2.03 -13.81
N ASN A 294 -6.12 -2.04 -14.92
CA ASN A 294 -6.26 -1.09 -16.04
C ASN A 294 -6.11 0.40 -15.65
N ASN A 295 -5.35 0.71 -14.58
CA ASN A 295 -5.19 2.06 -14.04
C ASN A 295 -6.52 2.74 -13.61
N SER A 296 -7.50 1.94 -13.14
CA SER A 296 -8.87 2.42 -12.91
C SER A 296 -9.14 3.04 -11.53
N LEU A 297 -8.22 2.92 -10.57
CA LEU A 297 -8.26 3.68 -9.31
C LEU A 297 -7.41 4.94 -9.43
N ASP A 298 -8.00 6.02 -9.94
CA ASP A 298 -7.38 7.35 -9.94
C ASP A 298 -7.75 8.12 -8.67
N LEU A 299 -6.71 8.57 -7.95
CA LEU A 299 -6.80 9.32 -6.69
C LEU A 299 -6.56 10.84 -6.89
N LYS A 300 -6.38 11.31 -8.13
CA LYS A 300 -6.08 12.71 -8.45
C LYS A 300 -7.12 13.69 -7.90
N ARG A 301 -8.39 13.27 -7.84
CA ARG A 301 -9.52 14.10 -7.39
C ARG A 301 -9.65 14.14 -5.86
N GLU A 302 -9.09 13.14 -5.18
CA GLU A 302 -9.04 13.00 -3.73
C GLU A 302 -7.75 13.64 -3.17
N PHE A 303 -6.70 13.75 -3.97
CA PHE A 303 -5.46 14.45 -3.60
C PHE A 303 -5.71 15.93 -3.28
N ARG A 304 -5.02 16.40 -2.24
CA ARG A 304 -4.93 17.80 -1.82
C ARG A 304 -3.47 18.10 -1.52
N TRP A 305 -3.04 19.34 -1.70
CA TRP A 305 -1.66 19.81 -1.47
C TRP A 305 -1.62 21.00 -0.51
N GLY A 306 -0.43 21.42 -0.11
CA GLY A 306 -0.19 22.47 0.88
C GLY A 306 0.33 21.92 2.21
N ARG A 307 0.84 20.69 2.26
CA ARG A 307 1.48 20.18 3.47
C ARG A 307 2.81 20.91 3.69
N LYS A 308 3.15 21.11 4.96
CA LYS A 308 4.43 21.66 5.39
C LYS A 308 5.19 20.55 6.09
N ASP A 309 6.44 20.36 5.70
CA ASP A 309 7.27 19.32 6.28
C ASP A 309 7.56 19.61 7.75
N LYS A 310 7.61 18.55 8.57
CA LYS A 310 8.23 18.58 9.89
C LYS A 310 9.54 17.81 9.89
N GLU A 311 10.51 18.38 10.58
CA GLU A 311 11.81 17.75 10.82
C GLU A 311 11.86 16.98 12.15
N VAL A 312 10.84 17.12 13.01
CA VAL A 312 10.77 16.47 14.32
C VAL A 312 9.36 15.97 14.62
N CYS A 313 9.20 14.65 14.64
CA CYS A 313 7.96 13.92 14.94
C CYS A 313 8.19 12.97 16.12
N ARG A 314 8.70 13.50 17.25
CA ARG A 314 8.97 12.69 18.45
C ARG A 314 7.69 11.99 18.92
N GLY A 315 7.73 10.66 18.96
CA GLY A 315 6.58 9.84 19.35
C GLY A 315 5.80 9.22 18.19
N SER A 316 6.18 9.47 16.93
CA SER A 316 5.46 8.95 15.75
C SER A 316 5.47 7.43 15.67
N GLY A 317 6.66 6.82 15.80
CA GLY A 317 6.81 5.37 15.72
C GLY A 317 5.98 4.59 16.74
N GLN A 318 5.83 5.10 17.96
CA GLN A 318 5.05 4.48 19.04
C GLN A 318 3.53 4.59 18.84
N ARG A 319 3.08 5.30 17.79
CA ARG A 319 1.66 5.44 17.41
C ARG A 319 1.28 4.57 16.21
N LEU A 320 2.21 3.82 15.65
CA LEU A 320 1.91 2.87 14.58
C LEU A 320 1.26 1.60 15.14
N PRO A 321 0.39 0.92 14.36
CA PRO A 321 -0.21 -0.34 14.80
C PRO A 321 0.86 -1.43 14.93
N GLU A 322 0.80 -2.19 16.02
CA GLU A 322 1.47 -3.48 16.10
C GLU A 322 0.66 -4.55 15.33
N SER A 323 1.26 -5.70 15.05
CA SER A 323 0.62 -6.79 14.30
C SER A 323 -0.31 -7.69 15.14
N THR A 324 -0.59 -7.31 16.40
CA THR A 324 -1.06 -8.21 17.46
C THR A 324 -2.52 -8.62 17.38
N GLY A 325 -3.44 -7.75 16.94
CA GLY A 325 -4.88 -8.03 16.98
C GLY A 325 -5.75 -6.87 16.52
N CYS A 326 -7.07 -7.03 16.61
CA CYS A 326 -8.03 -5.98 16.16
C CYS A 326 -8.05 -4.74 17.07
N ASP A 327 -7.57 -4.86 18.29
CA ASP A 327 -7.30 -3.74 19.20
C ASP A 327 -6.39 -2.67 18.57
N GLN A 328 -5.40 -3.09 17.77
CA GLN A 328 -4.50 -2.19 17.07
C GLN A 328 -5.18 -1.46 15.90
N VAL A 329 -6.14 -2.12 15.24
CA VAL A 329 -6.96 -1.51 14.18
C VAL A 329 -7.96 -0.51 14.79
N GLU A 330 -8.52 -0.85 15.96
CA GLU A 330 -9.41 0.02 16.72
C GLU A 330 -8.69 1.28 17.25
N ASP A 331 -7.55 1.15 17.95
CA ASP A 331 -6.85 2.32 18.49
C ASP A 331 -6.33 3.27 17.39
N VAL A 332 -5.66 2.74 16.36
CA VAL A 332 -5.13 3.58 15.27
C VAL A 332 -6.25 4.20 14.45
N PHE A 333 -7.05 3.37 13.77
CA PHE A 333 -7.94 3.88 12.73
C PHE A 333 -9.22 4.49 13.32
N LEU A 334 -9.83 3.87 14.33
CA LEU A 334 -11.12 4.32 14.86
C LEU A 334 -10.95 5.37 15.95
N ASP A 335 -10.06 5.15 16.92
CA ASP A 335 -9.95 6.04 18.07
C ASP A 335 -9.07 7.27 17.80
N ARG A 336 -7.87 7.07 17.24
CA ARG A 336 -6.91 8.16 17.00
C ARG A 336 -7.13 8.87 15.68
N MET A 337 -7.34 8.14 14.59
CA MET A 337 -7.66 8.73 13.29
C MET A 337 -9.15 9.09 13.12
N GLY A 338 -10.06 8.53 13.92
CA GLY A 338 -11.49 8.87 13.83
C GLY A 338 -12.19 8.35 12.57
N LEU A 339 -11.62 7.35 11.91
CA LEU A 339 -12.17 6.68 10.73
C LEU A 339 -13.21 5.62 11.13
N GLY A 340 -14.06 5.19 10.20
CA GLY A 340 -14.99 4.08 10.43
C GLY A 340 -14.36 2.72 10.08
N TRP A 341 -14.95 1.62 10.57
CA TRP A 341 -14.54 0.26 10.21
C TRP A 341 -14.41 0.02 8.69
N LYS A 342 -15.30 0.62 7.89
CA LYS A 342 -15.25 0.51 6.42
C LYS A 342 -14.05 1.25 5.81
N ASP A 343 -13.63 2.37 6.42
CA ASP A 343 -12.43 3.09 5.99
C ASP A 343 -11.17 2.30 6.39
N ALA A 344 -11.11 1.80 7.63
CA ALA A 344 -10.00 0.98 8.11
C ALA A 344 -9.80 -0.29 7.26
N VAL A 345 -10.87 -1.06 7.04
CA VAL A 345 -10.84 -2.26 6.17
C VAL A 345 -10.38 -1.92 4.76
N ALA A 346 -10.85 -0.79 4.20
CA ALA A 346 -10.40 -0.36 2.88
C ALA A 346 -8.88 -0.10 2.87
N LEU A 347 -8.37 0.67 3.85
CA LEU A 347 -6.95 1.00 3.97
C LEU A 347 -6.06 -0.24 4.15
N LEU A 348 -6.46 -1.21 4.98
CA LEU A 348 -5.74 -2.50 5.11
C LEU A 348 -5.70 -3.28 3.78
N GLY A 349 -6.64 -3.05 2.86
CA GLY A 349 -6.58 -3.58 1.49
C GLY A 349 -5.32 -3.20 0.71
N ALA A 350 -4.58 -2.16 1.12
CA ALA A 350 -3.27 -1.84 0.55
C ALA A 350 -2.23 -2.98 0.72
N HIS A 351 -2.43 -3.89 1.67
CA HIS A 351 -1.63 -5.12 1.83
C HIS A 351 -1.66 -6.05 0.60
N THR A 352 -2.55 -5.83 -0.38
CA THR A 352 -2.44 -6.47 -1.70
C THR A 352 -1.11 -6.14 -2.42
N LEU A 353 -0.44 -5.03 -2.08
CA LEU A 353 0.88 -4.68 -2.58
C LEU A 353 1.99 -5.06 -1.60
N GLY A 354 3.12 -5.53 -2.13
CA GLY A 354 4.32 -5.80 -1.36
C GLY A 354 4.28 -7.09 -0.55
N ARG A 355 5.06 -7.10 0.54
CA ARG A 355 5.33 -8.28 1.37
C ARG A 355 5.90 -7.87 2.73
N GLY A 356 5.68 -8.71 3.75
CA GLY A 356 6.46 -8.67 4.98
C GLY A 356 7.88 -9.21 4.75
N ASP A 357 8.85 -8.60 5.43
CA ASP A 357 10.22 -9.11 5.52
C ASP A 357 10.60 -9.44 6.98
N ASN A 358 11.26 -10.59 7.16
CA ASN A 358 11.68 -11.08 8.46
C ASN A 358 12.68 -10.14 9.16
N THR A 359 13.50 -9.42 8.39
CA THR A 359 14.53 -8.51 8.93
C THR A 359 13.97 -7.17 9.38
N PHE A 360 12.84 -6.74 8.81
CA PHE A 360 12.18 -5.48 9.17
C PHE A 360 11.12 -5.66 10.26
N SER A 361 10.23 -6.65 10.13
CA SER A 361 9.07 -6.82 11.02
C SER A 361 9.01 -8.18 11.71
N GLY A 362 9.91 -9.12 11.39
CA GLY A 362 9.81 -10.52 11.83
C GLY A 362 8.70 -11.33 11.15
N HIS A 363 7.94 -10.73 10.23
CA HIS A 363 6.90 -11.39 9.45
C HIS A 363 7.35 -11.59 8.01
N HIS A 364 7.41 -12.84 7.53
CA HIS A 364 7.83 -13.15 6.16
C HIS A 364 6.70 -13.70 5.30
N GLY A 365 6.49 -13.08 4.14
CA GLY A 365 5.58 -13.55 3.10
C GLY A 365 4.83 -12.40 2.42
N SER A 366 4.12 -12.68 1.33
CA SER A 366 3.19 -11.74 0.71
C SER A 366 1.74 -12.09 1.09
N TRP A 367 0.90 -11.06 1.24
CA TRP A 367 -0.51 -11.25 1.58
C TRP A 367 -1.27 -11.99 0.49
N VAL A 368 -1.06 -11.57 -0.76
CA VAL A 368 -1.51 -12.25 -1.99
C VAL A 368 -0.38 -13.09 -2.58
N SER A 369 -0.58 -13.74 -3.74
CA SER A 369 0.51 -14.47 -4.41
C SER A 369 1.64 -13.52 -4.85
N GLU A 370 2.90 -14.00 -4.92
CA GLU A 370 4.06 -13.17 -5.34
C GLU A 370 3.88 -12.53 -6.73
N ARG A 371 3.06 -13.13 -7.60
CA ARG A 371 2.74 -12.56 -8.92
C ARG A 371 1.70 -11.44 -8.85
N GLN A 372 0.94 -11.37 -7.77
CA GLN A 372 -0.13 -10.39 -7.54
C GLN A 372 0.28 -9.29 -6.56
N SER A 373 1.39 -9.42 -5.82
CA SER A 373 1.91 -8.40 -4.89
C SER A 373 2.41 -7.10 -5.55
N GLN A 374 2.12 -6.92 -6.83
CA GLN A 374 2.39 -5.74 -7.65
C GLN A 374 1.09 -5.20 -8.31
N THR A 375 -0.07 -5.79 -7.98
CA THR A 375 -1.39 -5.39 -8.47
C THR A 375 -2.22 -4.90 -7.30
N PHE A 376 -2.77 -3.69 -7.44
CA PHE A 376 -3.69 -3.12 -6.47
C PHE A 376 -5.12 -3.56 -6.81
N ASP A 377 -5.51 -4.72 -6.32
CA ASP A 377 -6.85 -5.28 -6.51
C ASP A 377 -7.39 -5.92 -5.22
N LYS A 378 -8.59 -6.46 -5.30
CA LYS A 378 -9.28 -7.04 -4.14
C LYS A 378 -8.79 -8.45 -3.74
N GLN A 379 -7.75 -9.02 -4.36
CA GLN A 379 -7.28 -10.39 -4.07
C GLN A 379 -6.97 -10.58 -2.58
N TYR A 380 -6.50 -9.53 -1.88
CA TYR A 380 -6.37 -9.52 -0.43
C TYR A 380 -7.64 -10.00 0.30
N TYR A 381 -8.81 -9.46 -0.08
CA TYR A 381 -10.09 -9.86 0.53
C TYR A 381 -10.55 -11.23 0.03
N GLU A 382 -10.35 -11.56 -1.25
CA GLU A 382 -10.65 -12.90 -1.76
C GLU A 382 -9.91 -13.97 -0.96
N ASP A 383 -8.63 -13.74 -0.68
CA ASP A 383 -7.77 -14.67 0.04
C ASP A 383 -8.15 -14.78 1.52
N LEU A 384 -8.63 -13.71 2.18
CA LEU A 384 -9.22 -13.81 3.52
C LEU A 384 -10.40 -14.80 3.61
N PHE A 385 -11.18 -14.97 2.53
CA PHE A 385 -12.34 -15.86 2.51
C PHE A 385 -12.08 -17.22 1.82
N ILE A 386 -11.20 -17.31 0.83
CA ILE A 386 -10.86 -18.57 0.14
C ILE A 386 -9.76 -19.33 0.89
N GLU A 387 -8.67 -18.66 1.28
CA GLU A 387 -7.48 -19.39 1.72
C GLU A 387 -7.64 -20.06 3.08
N THR A 388 -6.87 -21.12 3.28
CA THR A 388 -6.91 -21.91 4.52
C THR A 388 -5.82 -21.42 5.46
N TRP A 389 -6.15 -20.35 6.18
CA TRP A 389 -5.27 -19.71 7.15
C TRP A 389 -5.24 -20.50 8.45
N ARG A 390 -4.02 -20.71 8.94
CA ARG A 390 -3.68 -21.25 10.26
C ARG A 390 -2.58 -20.37 10.88
N PRO A 391 -2.45 -20.30 12.21
CA PRO A 391 -1.38 -19.55 12.82
C PRO A 391 0.00 -20.19 12.56
N ARG A 392 1.01 -19.33 12.56
CA ARG A 392 2.45 -19.61 12.50
C ARG A 392 3.11 -18.76 13.59
N ASN A 393 4.21 -19.23 14.17
CA ASN A 393 4.88 -18.59 15.32
C ASN A 393 3.91 -18.34 16.49
N MET A 394 3.01 -19.29 16.74
CA MET A 394 1.93 -19.13 17.71
C MET A 394 2.49 -18.91 19.13
N GLY A 395 2.02 -17.86 19.81
CA GLY A 395 2.50 -17.43 21.13
C GLY A 395 3.75 -16.56 21.13
N THR A 396 4.28 -16.13 19.98
CA THR A 396 5.38 -15.14 19.91
C THR A 396 4.86 -13.74 19.58
N LYS A 397 5.71 -12.72 19.77
CA LYS A 397 5.44 -11.34 19.30
C LYS A 397 5.27 -11.23 17.77
N THR A 398 5.79 -12.21 17.03
CA THR A 398 5.73 -12.28 15.56
C THR A 398 4.77 -13.38 15.10
N GLN A 399 3.74 -13.68 15.90
CA GLN A 399 2.66 -14.56 15.50
C GLN A 399 1.94 -13.96 14.29
N ASP A 400 1.81 -14.78 13.25
CA ASP A 400 1.06 -14.45 12.05
C ASP A 400 0.34 -15.71 11.53
N TRP A 401 -0.18 -15.64 10.32
CA TRP A 401 -0.96 -16.71 9.71
C TRP A 401 -0.38 -17.06 8.35
N THR A 402 -0.42 -18.34 8.00
CA THR A 402 0.09 -18.85 6.73
C THR A 402 -0.86 -19.90 6.16
N THR A 403 -0.76 -20.18 4.86
CA THR A 403 -1.62 -21.17 4.19
C THR A 403 -0.93 -22.54 4.10
N GLY A 404 -1.66 -23.56 3.63
CA GLY A 404 -1.09 -24.89 3.41
C GLY A 404 -0.23 -25.03 2.15
N ALA A 405 -0.13 -23.99 1.32
CA ALA A 405 0.58 -24.05 0.04
C ALA A 405 2.06 -23.63 0.12
N GLY A 406 2.55 -23.11 1.24
CA GLY A 406 3.95 -22.75 1.45
C GLY A 406 4.16 -21.67 2.51
N SER A 407 5.41 -21.45 2.92
CA SER A 407 5.82 -20.47 3.94
C SER A 407 5.73 -19.01 3.51
N ASP A 408 5.52 -18.75 2.22
CA ASP A 408 5.73 -17.43 1.62
C ASP A 408 4.43 -16.61 1.51
N ARG A 409 3.33 -17.12 2.08
CA ARG A 409 2.06 -16.42 2.27
C ARG A 409 1.90 -16.03 3.73
N VAL A 410 1.50 -14.79 3.98
CA VAL A 410 1.30 -14.22 5.33
C VAL A 410 -0.05 -13.50 5.43
N MET A 411 -0.68 -13.55 6.59
CA MET A 411 -1.67 -12.57 7.06
C MET A 411 -1.33 -12.28 8.52
N LEU A 412 -1.39 -11.03 8.96
CA LEU A 412 -1.17 -10.67 10.37
C LEU A 412 -2.43 -10.97 11.19
N ASN A 413 -2.34 -10.92 12.53
CA ASN A 413 -3.56 -11.01 13.35
C ASN A 413 -4.52 -9.84 13.03
N THR A 414 -3.98 -8.65 12.75
CA THR A 414 -4.72 -7.46 12.28
C THR A 414 -5.48 -7.68 10.96
N ASP A 415 -5.01 -8.59 10.09
CA ASP A 415 -5.70 -8.94 8.84
C ASP A 415 -6.80 -10.00 9.07
N ILE A 416 -6.47 -11.10 9.76
CA ILE A 416 -7.41 -12.20 10.01
C ILE A 416 -8.58 -11.74 10.90
N CYS A 417 -8.32 -10.83 11.84
CA CYS A 417 -9.36 -10.29 12.71
C CYS A 417 -10.40 -9.44 11.95
N LEU A 418 -10.15 -9.00 10.71
CA LEU A 418 -11.18 -8.32 9.92
C LEU A 418 -12.39 -9.23 9.63
N VAL A 419 -12.23 -10.56 9.72
CA VAL A 419 -13.29 -11.54 9.40
C VAL A 419 -13.57 -12.51 10.55
N PHE A 420 -12.55 -12.86 11.35
CA PHE A 420 -12.62 -13.91 12.37
C PHE A 420 -12.36 -13.37 13.78
N ASP A 421 -13.12 -13.86 14.75
CA ASP A 421 -12.95 -13.56 16.17
C ASP A 421 -11.77 -14.39 16.73
N ILE A 422 -10.56 -13.84 16.71
CA ILE A 422 -9.32 -14.57 17.04
C ILE A 422 -8.72 -14.21 18.39
N ASP A 423 -9.21 -13.19 19.08
CA ASP A 423 -8.61 -12.64 20.31
C ASP A 423 -8.42 -13.73 21.37
N SER A 424 -9.48 -14.47 21.70
CA SER A 424 -9.43 -15.58 22.67
C SER A 424 -8.52 -16.74 22.22
N HIS A 425 -8.32 -16.92 20.91
CA HIS A 425 -7.41 -17.92 20.36
C HIS A 425 -5.94 -17.50 20.48
N ILE A 426 -5.65 -16.20 20.33
CA ILE A 426 -4.32 -15.61 20.55
C ILE A 426 -3.99 -15.67 22.04
N GLU A 427 -4.88 -15.14 22.90
CA GLU A 427 -4.69 -15.04 24.36
C GLU A 427 -4.39 -16.40 25.01
N HIS A 428 -5.20 -17.42 24.72
CA HIS A 428 -5.04 -18.74 25.33
C HIS A 428 -4.01 -19.63 24.61
N GLY A 429 -3.38 -19.13 23.55
CA GLY A 429 -2.47 -19.91 22.72
C GLY A 429 -3.13 -21.14 22.08
N THR A 430 -4.38 -21.01 21.60
CA THR A 430 -5.16 -22.14 21.06
C THR A 430 -5.35 -21.99 19.55
N PRO A 431 -4.55 -22.68 18.69
CA PRO A 431 -4.55 -22.42 17.25
C PRO A 431 -5.85 -22.84 16.55
N CYS A 432 -6.53 -21.93 15.86
CA CYS A 432 -7.70 -22.26 15.03
C CYS A 432 -7.35 -22.24 13.53
N CYS A 433 -8.24 -22.78 12.69
CA CYS A 433 -8.08 -22.74 11.23
C CYS A 433 -9.34 -22.19 10.56
N THR A 434 -9.21 -21.30 9.58
CA THR A 434 -10.38 -20.68 8.91
C THR A 434 -11.21 -21.70 8.14
N ARG A 435 -10.55 -22.74 7.59
CA ARG A 435 -11.16 -23.82 6.81
C ARG A 435 -10.65 -25.20 7.25
N THR A 436 -11.23 -25.74 8.33
CA THR A 436 -10.79 -27.00 8.97
C THR A 436 -10.70 -28.22 8.03
N GLY A 437 -11.65 -28.40 7.12
CA GLY A 437 -11.73 -29.59 6.25
C GLY A 437 -10.59 -29.77 5.23
N ILE A 438 -9.76 -28.74 5.03
CA ILE A 438 -8.55 -28.78 4.18
C ILE A 438 -7.34 -28.19 4.91
N CYS A 439 -7.40 -28.10 6.24
CA CYS A 439 -6.35 -27.49 7.04
C CYS A 439 -5.16 -28.44 7.19
N PRO A 440 -3.93 -28.02 6.81
CA PRO A 440 -2.74 -28.88 6.81
C PRO A 440 -2.24 -29.19 8.23
N ASP A 441 -2.60 -28.35 9.20
CA ASP A 441 -2.17 -28.46 10.58
C ASP A 441 -3.17 -29.30 11.39
N ARG A 442 -2.68 -30.39 11.98
CA ARG A 442 -3.49 -31.37 12.69
C ARG A 442 -4.08 -30.83 14.00
N GLU A 443 -3.47 -29.82 14.60
CA GLU A 443 -4.01 -29.21 15.81
C GLU A 443 -5.04 -28.13 15.45
N ALA A 444 -4.67 -27.22 14.55
CA ALA A 444 -5.55 -26.14 14.11
C ALA A 444 -6.81 -26.67 13.40
N SER A 445 -6.71 -27.77 12.65
CA SER A 445 -7.86 -28.41 11.98
C SER A 445 -8.97 -28.89 12.94
N ARG A 446 -8.66 -29.08 14.24
CA ARG A 446 -9.66 -29.44 15.26
C ARG A 446 -10.63 -28.31 15.59
N ARG A 447 -10.27 -27.05 15.32
CA ARG A 447 -10.99 -25.86 15.77
C ARG A 447 -11.16 -24.88 14.61
N LYS A 448 -12.40 -24.69 14.16
CA LYS A 448 -12.70 -23.65 13.17
C LYS A 448 -12.61 -22.28 13.83
N CYS A 449 -11.90 -21.33 13.22
CA CYS A 449 -11.89 -19.95 13.73
C CYS A 449 -13.33 -19.39 13.74
N PRO A 450 -13.79 -18.83 14.86
CA PRO A 450 -15.15 -18.32 14.97
C PRO A 450 -15.31 -17.02 14.18
N MET A 451 -16.55 -16.69 13.85
CA MET A 451 -16.92 -15.39 13.27
C MET A 451 -17.67 -14.59 14.34
N TYR A 452 -17.55 -13.26 14.28
CA TYR A 452 -18.19 -12.35 15.23
C TYR A 452 -19.70 -12.58 15.40
N LYS A 453 -20.13 -12.59 16.66
CA LYS A 453 -21.51 -12.88 17.08
C LYS A 453 -22.45 -11.68 16.81
N GLY A 454 -23.76 -11.91 16.86
CA GLY A 454 -24.74 -10.81 16.80
C GLY A 454 -24.52 -9.80 17.92
N GLY A 455 -24.52 -8.51 17.60
CA GLY A 455 -24.28 -7.40 18.53
C GLY A 455 -22.82 -6.93 18.62
N ASP A 456 -21.86 -7.70 18.13
CA ASP A 456 -20.44 -7.34 18.12
C ASP A 456 -20.14 -6.18 17.15
N SER A 457 -19.38 -5.17 17.59
CA SER A 457 -19.00 -4.00 16.79
C SER A 457 -18.12 -4.37 15.59
N ARG A 458 -17.22 -5.34 15.75
CA ARG A 458 -16.27 -5.81 14.73
C ARG A 458 -16.96 -6.57 13.59
N ARG A 459 -18.25 -6.92 13.72
CA ARG A 459 -19.06 -7.33 12.56
C ARG A 459 -19.12 -6.27 11.45
N GLN A 460 -18.90 -5.00 11.77
CA GLN A 460 -18.80 -3.96 10.74
C GLN A 460 -17.56 -4.18 9.86
N ALA A 461 -16.42 -4.60 10.43
CA ALA A 461 -15.23 -4.98 9.70
C ALA A 461 -15.51 -6.15 8.74
N ALA A 462 -16.08 -7.25 9.27
CA ALA A 462 -16.39 -8.44 8.47
C ALA A 462 -17.44 -8.18 7.38
N SER A 463 -18.34 -7.22 7.61
CA SER A 463 -19.32 -6.77 6.61
C SER A 463 -18.68 -5.92 5.52
N ALA A 464 -17.78 -5.00 5.90
CA ALA A 464 -17.01 -4.20 4.94
C ALA A 464 -16.07 -5.07 4.10
N ALA A 465 -15.34 -6.02 4.70
CA ALA A 465 -14.46 -6.94 3.99
C ALA A 465 -15.22 -7.78 2.94
N ARG A 466 -16.45 -8.19 3.27
CA ARG A 466 -17.36 -8.86 2.31
C ARG A 466 -17.85 -7.92 1.21
N GLU A 467 -18.05 -6.64 1.50
CA GLU A 467 -18.42 -5.65 0.48
C GLU A 467 -17.29 -5.44 -0.55
N MET A 468 -16.02 -5.42 -0.11
CA MET A 468 -14.86 -5.26 -0.99
C MET A 468 -14.70 -6.37 -2.03
N LEU A 469 -15.30 -7.55 -1.80
CA LEU A 469 -15.40 -8.63 -2.79
C LEU A 469 -16.21 -8.25 -4.04
N GLY A 470 -17.01 -7.19 -4.03
CA GLY A 470 -17.74 -6.72 -5.21
C GLY A 470 -18.74 -7.72 -5.80
N GLY A 471 -19.31 -8.60 -4.97
CA GLY A 471 -20.25 -9.66 -5.35
C GLY A 471 -19.79 -11.04 -4.87
N SER A 472 -19.91 -12.05 -5.74
CA SER A 472 -19.26 -13.35 -5.48
C SER A 472 -17.75 -13.23 -5.59
N VAL A 473 -17.03 -14.16 -4.97
CA VAL A 473 -15.56 -14.15 -4.96
C VAL A 473 -14.97 -14.33 -6.38
N GLN A 474 -15.70 -14.95 -7.31
CA GLN A 474 -15.30 -15.08 -8.72
C GLN A 474 -15.66 -13.86 -9.59
N SER A 475 -16.18 -12.78 -8.99
CA SER A 475 -16.47 -11.52 -9.68
C SER A 475 -15.16 -10.80 -10.01
N ASN A 476 -15.04 -10.17 -11.18
CA ASN A 476 -13.91 -9.28 -11.48
C ASN A 476 -14.17 -7.81 -11.06
N ASN A 477 -15.28 -7.56 -10.36
CA ASN A 477 -15.66 -6.22 -9.91
C ASN A 477 -14.78 -5.75 -8.74
N ASN A 478 -13.92 -4.77 -9.00
CA ASN A 478 -13.12 -4.09 -7.97
C ASN A 478 -13.77 -2.79 -7.45
N THR A 479 -14.87 -2.32 -8.06
CA THR A 479 -15.43 -0.99 -7.79
C THR A 479 -15.74 -0.73 -6.32
N PRO A 480 -16.37 -1.65 -5.54
CA PRO A 480 -16.64 -1.36 -4.12
C PRO A 480 -15.37 -1.20 -3.28
N PHE A 481 -14.30 -1.95 -3.59
CA PHE A 481 -12.99 -1.75 -2.96
C PHE A 481 -12.39 -0.40 -3.36
N TYR A 482 -12.30 -0.10 -4.67
CA TYR A 482 -11.70 1.14 -5.17
C TYR A 482 -12.45 2.39 -4.69
N ASP A 483 -13.78 2.38 -4.71
CA ASP A 483 -14.63 3.46 -4.19
C ASP A 483 -14.44 3.66 -2.69
N ALA A 484 -14.33 2.58 -1.90
CA ALA A 484 -14.08 2.67 -0.47
C ALA A 484 -12.65 3.14 -0.18
N PHE A 485 -11.66 2.64 -0.92
CA PHE A 485 -10.26 3.03 -0.78
C PHE A 485 -10.05 4.50 -1.11
N ALA A 486 -10.58 5.01 -2.23
CA ALA A 486 -10.44 6.42 -2.60
C ALA A 486 -10.97 7.35 -1.49
N ARG A 487 -12.14 7.04 -0.91
CA ARG A 487 -12.71 7.80 0.21
C ARG A 487 -11.88 7.70 1.48
N ALA A 488 -11.43 6.50 1.84
CA ALA A 488 -10.66 6.25 3.06
C ALA A 488 -9.26 6.87 2.99
N TRP A 489 -8.59 6.72 1.86
CA TRP A 489 -7.29 7.31 1.54
C TRP A 489 -7.36 8.84 1.49
N GLY A 490 -8.41 9.41 0.87
CA GLY A 490 -8.68 10.84 0.92
C GLY A 490 -8.79 11.36 2.37
N LYS A 491 -9.59 10.71 3.23
CA LYS A 491 -9.68 11.07 4.65
C LYS A 491 -8.34 10.96 5.39
N ALA A 492 -7.64 9.84 5.22
CA ALA A 492 -6.38 9.56 5.92
C ALA A 492 -5.28 10.54 5.53
N THR A 493 -5.12 10.83 4.23
CA THR A 493 -4.09 11.74 3.73
C THR A 493 -4.37 13.21 4.01
N THR A 494 -5.63 13.61 4.27
CA THR A 494 -5.98 14.99 4.68
C THR A 494 -6.22 15.13 6.18
N ILE A 495 -5.93 14.11 6.98
CA ILE A 495 -6.29 14.10 8.40
C ILE A 495 -5.55 15.20 9.18
N GLY A 496 -6.26 15.85 10.11
CA GLY A 496 -5.68 16.93 10.93
C GLY A 496 -5.43 18.24 10.20
N ARG A 497 -5.88 18.39 8.94
CA ARG A 497 -5.62 19.56 8.09
C ARG A 497 -6.91 20.14 7.51
N ASP A 498 -7.04 21.46 7.58
CA ASP A 498 -8.14 22.27 7.05
C ASP A 498 -7.67 23.28 5.96
N ASP A 499 -6.36 23.44 5.81
CA ASP A 499 -5.69 24.40 4.93
C ASP A 499 -5.31 23.84 3.53
N LEU A 500 -5.56 22.55 3.27
CA LEU A 500 -5.12 21.89 2.05
C LEU A 500 -5.97 22.27 0.82
N LYS A 501 -5.29 22.56 -0.28
CA LYS A 501 -5.86 23.03 -1.55
C LYS A 501 -6.11 21.84 -2.51
N PRO A 502 -7.17 21.86 -3.35
CA PRO A 502 -7.27 20.95 -4.49
C PRO A 502 -6.22 21.29 -5.56
N LEU A 503 -5.90 20.32 -6.42
CA LEU A 503 -5.12 20.57 -7.63
C LEU A 503 -5.82 21.60 -8.52
N ARG A 504 -5.02 22.40 -9.23
CA ARG A 504 -5.43 23.37 -10.25
C ARG A 504 -4.55 23.19 -11.48
N ASP A 505 -5.04 23.57 -12.65
CA ASP A 505 -4.25 23.48 -13.88
C ASP A 505 -3.13 24.53 -13.94
N ARG A 506 -3.26 25.62 -13.17
CA ARG A 506 -2.26 26.68 -13.00
C ARG A 506 -2.27 27.21 -11.55
N CYS A 507 -1.16 27.85 -11.23
CA CYS A 507 -0.95 28.70 -10.08
C CYS A 507 -1.28 30.14 -10.52
#